data_AF-A0AAX2K5F6-F1
#
_entry.id   AF-A0AAX2K5F6-F1
#
_cell.length_a   1.000
_cell.length_b   1.000
_cell.length_c   1.000
_cell.angle_alpha   90.00
_cell.angle_beta   90.00
_cell.angle_gamma   90.00
#
_symmetry.space_group_name_H-M   'P 1'
#
loop_
_entity.id
_entity.type
_entity.pdbx_description
1 polymer ?
#
loop_
_entity_poly.entity_id
_entity_poly.type
_entity_poly.pdbx_seq_one_letter_code
_entity_poly.pdbx_strand_id
1 'polypeptide(L)'
;MAPSLTSLIWQKWALLLAPAATGVGIRIDDAESGNLMPLNAMGNDNTVYQIPADSNGIVNVDLIAYYVSTVEASEITPGEADAVVNVTLDYR
;
A
#
# COMPACT_ATOMS: atom_id res chain seq x y z
N MET A 1 47.46 13.24 12.81
CA MET A 1 47.16 11.83 12.49
C MET A 1 45.82 11.82 11.77
N ALA A 2 45.84 11.67 10.45
CA ALA A 2 44.63 11.56 9.63
C ALA A 2 44.21 10.08 9.55
N PRO A 3 42.90 9.76 9.58
CA PRO A 3 42.46 8.39 9.41
C PRO A 3 42.77 7.88 7.99
N SER A 4 43.03 6.58 7.87
CA SER A 4 43.43 5.92 6.63
C SER A 4 42.25 5.73 5.68
N LEU A 5 42.50 5.98 4.39
CA LEU A 5 41.52 5.94 3.28
C LEU A 5 40.89 4.55 3.06
N THR A 6 41.41 3.52 3.72
CA THR A 6 40.92 2.13 3.68
C THR A 6 39.64 1.90 4.48
N SER A 7 39.29 2.80 5.41
CA SER A 7 38.02 2.71 6.16
C SER A 7 36.79 3.19 5.37
N LEU A 8 36.98 3.93 4.27
CA LEU A 8 35.89 4.59 3.55
C LEU A 8 35.22 3.68 2.50
N ILE A 9 35.95 2.69 1.98
CA ILE A 9 35.51 1.86 0.86
C ILE A 9 34.54 0.77 1.33
N TRP A 10 34.68 0.30 2.58
CA TRP A 10 33.80 -0.72 3.17
C TRP A 10 32.47 -0.17 3.71
N GLN A 11 32.35 1.14 3.92
CA GLN A 11 31.06 1.78 4.29
C GLN A 11 30.14 2.01 3.09
N LYS A 12 30.68 1.98 1.85
CA LYS A 12 29.92 2.24 0.62
C LYS A 12 29.07 1.04 0.14
N TRP A 13 29.23 -0.13 0.78
CA TRP A 13 28.57 -1.38 0.38
C TRP A 13 27.84 -2.08 1.53
N ALA A 14 27.57 -1.37 2.64
CA ALA A 14 26.38 -1.73 3.38
C ALA A 14 25.22 -1.45 2.41
N LEU A 15 24.64 -2.50 1.84
CA LEU A 15 23.32 -2.44 1.24
C LEU A 15 22.47 -1.66 2.23
N LEU A 16 22.24 -0.37 1.94
CA LEU A 16 21.24 0.42 2.61
C LEU A 16 19.95 -0.31 2.24
N LEU A 17 19.50 -1.22 3.09
CA LEU A 17 18.07 -1.42 3.25
C LEU A 17 17.58 -0.01 3.54
N ALA A 18 17.08 0.67 2.51
CA ALA A 18 16.52 1.99 2.71
C ALA A 18 15.48 1.80 3.82
N PRO A 19 15.57 2.57 4.92
CA PRO A 19 14.60 2.42 6.01
C PRO A 19 13.19 2.57 5.42
N ALA A 20 12.19 1.92 6.01
CA ALA A 20 10.82 2.08 5.53
C ALA A 20 10.43 3.57 5.56
N ALA A 21 9.71 4.03 4.54
CA ALA A 21 9.21 5.39 4.51
C ALA A 21 8.25 5.62 5.68
N THR A 22 8.35 6.78 6.32
CA THR A 22 7.39 7.19 7.37
C THR A 22 6.55 8.35 6.87
N GLY A 23 5.30 8.45 7.35
CA GLY A 23 4.41 9.55 6.98
C GLY A 23 3.68 9.37 5.65
N VAL A 24 3.77 8.18 5.06
CA VAL A 24 3.01 7.77 3.87
C VAL A 24 2.19 6.51 4.20
N GLY A 25 1.04 6.39 3.54
CA GLY A 25 0.21 5.20 3.53
C GLY A 25 -0.23 4.87 2.10
N ILE A 26 -0.84 3.70 1.92
CA ILE A 26 -1.48 3.31 0.66
C ILE A 26 -2.98 3.35 0.88
N ARG A 27 -3.66 4.13 0.03
CA ARG A 27 -5.12 4.18 -0.04
C ARG A 27 -5.58 3.32 -1.21
N ILE A 28 -6.61 2.52 -0.97
CA ILE A 28 -7.24 1.65 -1.97
C ILE A 28 -8.70 2.08 -2.06
N ASP A 29 -9.13 2.53 -3.21
CA ASP A 29 -10.52 2.86 -3.49
C ASP A 29 -11.11 1.85 -4.48
N ASP A 30 -12.41 1.61 -4.36
CA ASP A 30 -13.19 0.95 -5.40
C ASP A 30 -13.22 1.84 -6.66
N ALA A 31 -12.88 1.27 -7.82
CA ALA A 31 -12.70 2.05 -9.05
C ALA A 31 -14.02 2.62 -9.58
N GLU A 32 -15.14 1.93 -9.32
CA GLU A 32 -16.46 2.33 -9.81
C GLU A 32 -17.08 3.43 -8.93
N SER A 33 -17.12 3.21 -7.61
CA SER A 33 -17.77 4.13 -6.68
C SER A 33 -16.83 5.21 -6.13
N GLY A 34 -15.52 5.03 -6.21
CA GLY A 34 -14.51 5.91 -5.60
C GLY A 34 -14.47 5.85 -4.07
N ASN A 35 -15.21 4.92 -3.46
CA ASN A 35 -15.24 4.75 -2.01
C ASN A 35 -13.98 4.04 -1.52
N LEU A 36 -13.50 4.43 -0.33
CA LEU A 36 -12.39 3.75 0.32
C LEU A 36 -12.76 2.28 0.57
N MET A 37 -11.89 1.37 0.14
CA MET A 37 -12.04 -0.05 0.44
C MET A 37 -11.85 -0.27 1.95
N PRO A 38 -12.86 -0.75 2.66
CA PRO A 38 -12.77 -0.95 4.10
C PRO A 38 -11.78 -2.09 4.41
N LEU A 39 -10.81 -1.82 5.27
CA LEU A 39 -9.81 -2.79 5.71
C LEU A 39 -10.25 -3.47 6.99
N ASN A 40 -9.99 -4.77 7.12
CA ASN A 40 -10.38 -5.59 8.28
C ASN A 40 -11.89 -5.54 8.60
N ALA A 41 -12.73 -5.25 7.61
CA ALA A 41 -14.18 -5.24 7.73
C ALA A 41 -14.78 -6.52 7.13
N MET A 42 -15.86 -7.03 7.73
CA MET A 42 -16.63 -8.15 7.21
C MET A 42 -18.11 -7.98 7.60
N GLY A 43 -19.03 -8.46 6.77
CA GLY A 43 -20.48 -8.28 6.97
C GLY A 43 -20.97 -6.95 6.39
N ASN A 44 -21.83 -6.23 7.13
CA ASN A 44 -22.53 -5.04 6.63
C ASN A 44 -21.63 -3.82 6.39
N ASP A 45 -20.42 -3.83 6.96
CA ASP A 45 -19.44 -2.75 6.80
C ASP A 45 -18.49 -3.02 5.60
N ASN A 46 -18.77 -4.04 4.79
CA ASN A 46 -17.97 -4.40 3.63
C ASN A 46 -18.55 -3.81 2.32
N THR A 47 -17.71 -3.70 1.31
CA THR A 47 -18.14 -3.35 -0.05
C THR A 47 -18.87 -4.54 -0.68
N VAL A 48 -20.08 -4.29 -1.20
CA VAL A 48 -20.89 -5.32 -1.87
C VAL A 48 -20.79 -5.13 -3.38
N TYR A 49 -20.24 -6.14 -4.06
CA TYR A 49 -20.20 -6.22 -5.52
C TYR A 49 -21.38 -7.06 -6.01
N GLN A 50 -22.32 -6.43 -6.72
CA GLN A 50 -23.46 -7.14 -7.30
C GLN A 50 -22.99 -7.98 -8.49
N ILE A 51 -23.49 -9.20 -8.61
CA ILE A 51 -23.27 -10.06 -9.78
C ILE A 51 -24.43 -9.84 -10.75
N PRO A 52 -24.23 -9.18 -11.90
CA PRO A 52 -25.31 -8.94 -12.85
C PRO A 52 -25.87 -10.25 -13.44
N ALA A 53 -27.17 -10.32 -13.67
CA ALA A 53 -27.81 -11.53 -14.20
C ALA A 53 -27.32 -11.93 -15.61
N ASP A 54 -26.83 -10.95 -16.37
CA ASP A 54 -26.31 -11.08 -17.73
C ASP A 54 -24.78 -11.28 -17.79
N SER A 55 -24.09 -11.34 -16.65
CA SER A 55 -22.63 -11.48 -16.62
C SER A 55 -22.13 -12.93 -16.62
N ASN A 56 -23.01 -13.92 -16.78
CA ASN A 56 -22.68 -15.35 -16.62
C ASN A 56 -22.02 -15.67 -15.27
N GLY A 57 -22.37 -14.95 -14.20
CA GLY A 57 -21.80 -15.14 -12.87
C GLY A 57 -20.42 -14.51 -12.70
N ILE A 58 -19.97 -13.68 -13.64
CA ILE A 58 -18.70 -12.96 -13.54
C ILE A 58 -18.95 -11.62 -12.84
N VAL A 59 -18.08 -11.29 -11.89
CA VAL A 59 -18.01 -9.96 -11.29
C VAL A 59 -16.55 -9.53 -11.26
N ASN A 60 -16.27 -8.31 -11.69
CA ASN A 60 -14.95 -7.72 -11.58
C ASN A 60 -14.90 -6.88 -10.30
N VAL A 61 -13.79 -7.01 -9.58
CA VAL A 61 -13.47 -6.15 -8.43
C VAL A 61 -12.35 -5.23 -8.88
N ASP A 62 -12.74 -4.07 -9.39
CA ASP A 62 -11.81 -3.10 -9.94
C ASP A 62 -11.36 -2.14 -8.83
N LEU A 63 -10.07 -2.11 -8.53
CA LEU A 63 -9.51 -1.32 -7.44
C LEU A 63 -8.45 -0.36 -7.96
N ILE A 64 -8.41 0.84 -7.37
CA ILE A 64 -7.38 1.86 -7.64
C ILE A 64 -6.60 2.08 -6.35
N ALA A 65 -5.28 2.01 -6.43
CA ALA A 65 -4.40 2.24 -5.29
C ALA A 65 -3.42 3.40 -5.54
N TYR A 66 -3.22 4.24 -4.53
CA TYR A 66 -2.28 5.36 -4.59
C TYR A 66 -1.67 5.66 -3.22
N TYR A 67 -0.47 6.25 -3.24
CA TYR A 67 0.17 6.74 -2.02
C TYR A 67 -0.54 7.99 -1.51
N VAL A 68 -0.71 8.06 -0.19
CA VAL A 68 -1.26 9.22 0.52
C VAL A 68 -0.32 9.66 1.62
N SER A 69 -0.16 10.97 1.78
CA SER A 69 0.53 11.53 2.94
C SER A 69 -0.36 11.40 4.17
N THR A 70 0.20 10.90 5.27
CA THR A 70 -0.49 10.80 6.58
C THR A 70 -0.02 11.87 7.56
N VAL A 71 1.02 12.62 7.19
CA VAL A 71 1.62 13.74 7.91
C VAL A 71 1.95 14.87 6.91
N GLU A 72 2.45 15.99 7.40
CA GLU A 72 2.91 17.09 6.54
C GLU A 72 4.08 16.65 5.65
N ALA A 73 4.16 17.18 4.43
CA ALA A 73 5.15 16.73 3.44
C ALA A 73 6.60 16.89 3.91
N SER A 74 6.88 17.87 4.77
CA SER A 74 8.20 18.09 5.38
C SER A 74 8.60 17.06 6.43
N GLU A 75 7.64 16.27 6.94
CA GLU A 75 7.83 15.26 7.99
C GLU A 75 7.94 13.84 7.42
N ILE A 76 7.75 13.69 6.10
CA ILE A 76 7.90 12.41 5.41
C ILE A 76 9.39 12.06 5.34
N THR A 77 9.73 10.83 5.75
CA THR A 77 11.09 10.31 5.56
C THR A 77 11.13 9.39 4.33
N PRO A 78 12.15 9.52 3.47
CA PRO A 78 12.26 8.69 2.27
C PRO A 78 12.61 7.25 2.64
N GLY A 79 12.04 6.30 1.90
CA GLY A 79 12.17 4.88 2.20
C GLY A 79 11.33 3.97 1.32
N GLU A 80 11.43 2.65 1.54
CA GLU A 80 10.54 1.67 0.93
C GLU A 80 9.13 1.80 1.54
N ALA A 81 8.10 1.77 0.69
CA ALA A 81 6.70 1.94 1.09
C ALA A 81 5.86 0.81 0.49
N ASP A 82 6.06 -0.39 1.04
CA ASP A 82 5.38 -1.61 0.60
C ASP A 82 4.29 -2.01 1.58
N ALA A 83 3.19 -2.54 1.04
CA ALA A 83 2.12 -3.13 1.83
C ALA A 83 1.56 -4.37 1.14
N VAL A 84 1.06 -5.30 1.95
CA VAL A 84 0.35 -6.49 1.49
C VAL A 84 -1.00 -6.54 2.18
N VAL A 85 -2.05 -6.74 1.40
CA VAL A 85 -3.42 -6.93 1.89
C VAL A 85 -3.94 -8.29 1.43
N ASN A 86 -4.62 -8.99 2.33
CA ASN A 86 -5.33 -10.21 1.98
C ASN A 86 -6.78 -9.85 1.64
N VAL A 87 -7.27 -10.36 0.51
CA VAL A 87 -8.65 -10.15 0.05
C VAL A 87 -9.44 -11.42 0.32
N THR A 88 -10.60 -11.27 0.96
CA THR A 88 -11.57 -12.35 1.18
C THR A 88 -12.85 -12.00 0.43
N LEU A 89 -13.31 -12.91 -0.42
CA LEU A 89 -14.61 -12.81 -1.08
C LEU A 89 -15.61 -13.69 -0.35
N ASP A 90 -16.69 -13.10 0.12
CA ASP A 90 -17.81 -13.78 0.76
C ASP A 90 -19.04 -13.66 -0.13
N TYR A 91 -19.64 -14.80 -0.47
CA TYR A 91 -20.78 -14.92 -1.39
C TYR A 91 -22.11 -15.16 -0.66
N ARG A 92 -22.09 -15.09 0.67
CA ARG A 92 -23.27 -15.30 1.52
C ARG A 92 -24.25 -14.13 1.48
#